data_AF-A0AAU3HN72-F1
#
_entry.id   AF-A0AAU3HN72-F1
#
_cell.length_a   1.000
_cell.length_b   1.000
_cell.length_c   1.000
_cell.angle_alpha   90.00
_cell.angle_beta   90.00
_cell.angle_gamma   90.00
#
_symmetry.space_group_name_H-M   'P 1'
#
loop_
_entity.id
_entity.type
_entity.pdbx_description
1 polymer ?
#
loop_
_entity_poly.entity_id
_entity_poly.type
_entity_poly.pdbx_seq_one_letter_code
_entity_poly.pdbx_strand_id
1 'polypeptide(L)'
;MPTSAPPGNRFDRRRAKTRGALVHAARQILAESGDTSASIQVIAERADVGFGSFYNHFQSKTELFDAAVVDALEEFGRTFDERLTGIGDPAELVAAGFRLSARLTTSHPELMQVLRRCGLSHIHSENGLAARALRDLQAGIASGRFTALDPAVALTALGGTLLSLVELRFARPDLDGDEAAANLAEMVLRMLGVPPDEAREVARRPLPDHASPVA
;
A
#
# COMPACT_ATOMS: atom_id res chain seq x y z
N MET A 1 12.18 27.22 -33.73
CA MET A 1 10.82 26.66 -33.85
C MET A 1 10.77 25.41 -33.00
N PRO A 2 10.03 25.37 -31.87
CA PRO A 2 9.92 24.16 -31.07
C PRO A 2 8.87 23.25 -31.70
N THR A 3 9.25 22.00 -31.97
CA THR A 3 8.39 20.97 -32.55
C THR A 3 7.52 20.39 -31.44
N SER A 4 6.22 20.65 -31.49
CA SER A 4 5.21 20.06 -30.61
C SER A 4 5.03 18.56 -30.90
N ALA A 5 5.09 17.73 -29.85
CA ALA A 5 4.80 16.30 -29.91
C ALA A 5 3.34 16.01 -30.33
N PRO A 6 3.01 14.83 -30.92
CA PRO A 6 1.68 14.53 -31.42
C PRO A 6 0.67 14.36 -30.27
N PRO A 7 -0.60 14.78 -30.43
CA PRO A 7 -1.62 14.62 -29.40
C PRO A 7 -2.03 13.15 -29.28
N GLY A 8 -1.73 12.51 -28.15
CA GLY A 8 -2.36 11.24 -27.75
C GLY A 8 -3.88 11.36 -27.84
N ASN A 9 -4.49 10.45 -28.59
CA ASN A 9 -5.82 10.52 -29.16
C ASN A 9 -6.90 10.68 -28.07
N ARG A 10 -7.84 11.64 -28.21
CA ARG A 10 -8.91 11.92 -27.24
C ARG A 10 -9.70 10.66 -26.81
N PHE A 11 -9.80 9.69 -27.72
CA PHE A 11 -10.40 8.37 -27.49
C PHE A 11 -9.64 7.54 -26.45
N ASP A 12 -8.31 7.50 -26.51
CA ASP A 12 -7.48 6.74 -25.57
C ASP A 12 -7.59 7.30 -24.15
N ARG A 13 -7.63 8.64 -24.03
CA ARG A 13 -7.85 9.31 -22.74
C ARG A 13 -9.21 8.98 -22.15
N ARG A 14 -10.27 8.96 -22.97
CA ARG A 14 -11.62 8.58 -22.53
C ARG A 14 -11.64 7.11 -22.11
N ARG A 15 -11.01 6.24 -22.88
CA ARG A 15 -10.88 4.81 -22.57
C ARG A 15 -10.15 4.59 -21.25
N ALA A 16 -9.01 5.25 -21.03
CA ALA A 16 -8.28 5.18 -19.77
C ALA A 16 -9.12 5.69 -18.59
N LYS A 17 -9.83 6.81 -18.75
CA LYS A 17 -10.72 7.37 -17.71
C LYS A 17 -11.84 6.38 -17.33
N THR A 18 -12.51 5.79 -18.31
CA THR A 18 -13.57 4.80 -18.07
C THR A 18 -13.02 3.54 -17.39
N ARG A 19 -11.85 3.05 -17.81
CA ARG A 19 -11.19 1.93 -17.14
C ARG A 19 -10.89 2.27 -15.67
N GLY A 20 -10.32 3.44 -15.41
CA GLY A 20 -10.01 3.90 -14.05
C GLY A 20 -11.26 4.03 -13.18
N ALA A 21 -12.37 4.55 -13.71
CA ALA A 21 -13.63 4.64 -12.99
C ALA A 21 -14.18 3.26 -12.56
N LEU A 22 -14.09 2.26 -13.44
CA LEU A 22 -14.46 0.88 -13.12
C LEU A 22 -13.58 0.28 -12.02
N VAL A 23 -12.25 0.47 -12.11
CA VAL A 23 -11.28 0.01 -11.10
C VAL A 23 -11.55 0.67 -9.75
N HIS A 24 -11.78 1.98 -9.72
CA HIS A 24 -12.10 2.71 -8.50
C HIS A 24 -13.42 2.22 -7.87
N ALA A 25 -14.47 2.02 -8.65
CA ALA A 25 -15.73 1.46 -8.15
C ALA A 25 -15.56 0.06 -7.55
N ALA A 26 -14.71 -0.78 -8.17
CA ALA A 26 -14.39 -2.10 -7.62
C ALA A 26 -13.57 -2.01 -6.32
N ARG A 27 -12.63 -1.06 -6.21
CA ARG A 27 -11.88 -0.78 -4.95
C ARG A 27 -12.81 -0.38 -3.81
N GLN A 28 -13.78 0.49 -4.09
CA GLN A 28 -14.79 0.89 -3.10
C GLN A 28 -15.59 -0.31 -2.59
N ILE A 29 -16.05 -1.19 -3.50
CA ILE A 29 -16.77 -2.42 -3.13
C ILE A 29 -15.88 -3.34 -2.26
N LEU A 30 -14.62 -3.52 -2.63
CA LEU A 30 -13.67 -4.30 -1.85
C LEU A 30 -13.48 -3.72 -0.44
N ALA A 31 -13.37 -2.39 -0.32
CA ALA A 31 -13.21 -1.73 0.97
C ALA A 31 -14.46 -1.88 1.86
N GLU A 32 -15.66 -1.66 1.30
CA GLU A 32 -16.94 -1.71 1.99
C GLU A 32 -17.28 -3.12 2.49
N SER A 33 -17.25 -4.12 1.62
CA SER A 33 -17.77 -5.47 1.92
C SER A 33 -16.77 -6.58 1.67
N GLY A 34 -15.71 -6.34 0.88
CA GLY A 34 -14.81 -7.40 0.40
C GLY A 34 -15.48 -8.34 -0.60
N ASP A 35 -16.68 -7.99 -1.08
CA ASP A 35 -17.52 -8.85 -1.89
C ASP A 35 -17.18 -8.70 -3.38
N THR A 36 -16.52 -9.72 -3.93
CA THR A 36 -16.22 -9.81 -5.37
C THR A 36 -17.42 -10.34 -6.18
N SER A 37 -18.54 -10.66 -5.54
CA SER A 37 -19.74 -11.18 -6.18
C SER A 37 -20.68 -10.11 -6.75
N ALA A 38 -20.42 -8.81 -6.47
CA ALA A 38 -21.19 -7.68 -7.00
C ALA A 38 -21.51 -7.83 -8.50
N SER A 39 -22.72 -7.46 -8.92
CA SER A 39 -23.12 -7.58 -10.33
C SER A 39 -22.41 -6.52 -11.19
N ILE A 40 -22.19 -6.82 -12.48
CA ILE A 40 -21.62 -5.85 -13.43
C ILE A 40 -22.47 -4.57 -13.48
N GLN A 41 -23.78 -4.69 -13.33
CA GLN A 41 -24.69 -3.56 -13.28
C GLN A 41 -24.38 -2.64 -12.09
N VAL A 42 -24.28 -3.19 -10.88
CA VAL A 42 -23.93 -2.42 -9.67
C VAL A 42 -22.58 -1.72 -9.81
N ILE A 43 -21.60 -2.40 -10.41
CA ILE A 43 -20.27 -1.84 -10.64
C ILE A 43 -20.32 -0.68 -11.64
N ALA A 44 -21.01 -0.87 -12.78
CA ALA A 44 -21.13 0.15 -13.82
C ALA A 44 -21.91 1.39 -13.34
N GLU A 45 -22.98 1.18 -12.57
CA GLU A 45 -23.74 2.24 -11.92
C GLU A 45 -22.86 3.04 -10.94
N ARG A 46 -22.09 2.36 -10.08
CA ARG A 46 -21.17 3.03 -9.14
C ARG A 46 -20.04 3.78 -9.85
N ALA A 47 -19.57 3.27 -10.98
CA ALA A 47 -18.55 3.92 -11.80
C ALA A 47 -19.09 5.08 -12.66
N ASP A 48 -20.41 5.32 -12.67
CA ASP A 48 -21.09 6.29 -13.56
C ASP A 48 -20.74 6.06 -15.04
N VAL A 49 -20.82 4.81 -15.49
CA VAL A 49 -20.56 4.42 -16.89
C VAL A 49 -21.67 3.52 -17.42
N GLY A 50 -21.91 3.57 -18.72
CA GLY A 50 -22.89 2.67 -19.34
C GLY A 50 -22.48 1.21 -19.21
N PHE A 51 -23.44 0.30 -18.95
CA PHE A 51 -23.22 -1.13 -18.75
C PHE A 51 -22.30 -1.80 -19.79
N GLY A 52 -22.51 -1.51 -21.07
CA GLY A 52 -21.68 -2.04 -22.16
C GLY A 52 -20.20 -1.60 -22.11
N SER A 53 -19.88 -0.53 -21.37
CA SER A 53 -18.50 -0.07 -21.19
C SER A 53 -17.66 -1.11 -20.45
N PHE A 54 -18.25 -1.89 -19.54
CA PHE A 54 -17.54 -2.93 -18.82
C PHE A 54 -16.82 -3.90 -19.77
N TYR A 55 -17.56 -4.46 -20.74
CA TYR A 55 -17.04 -5.44 -21.69
C TYR A 55 -16.03 -4.86 -22.69
N ASN A 56 -15.93 -3.54 -22.80
CA ASN A 56 -14.88 -2.88 -23.60
C ASN A 56 -13.52 -2.81 -22.86
N HIS A 57 -13.52 -3.08 -21.55
CA HIS A 57 -12.38 -2.88 -20.65
C HIS A 57 -11.94 -4.14 -19.92
N PHE A 58 -12.87 -5.01 -19.54
CA PHE A 58 -12.61 -6.21 -18.76
C PHE A 58 -13.39 -7.39 -19.34
N GLN A 59 -12.74 -8.54 -19.40
CA GLN A 59 -13.31 -9.81 -19.86
C GLN A 59 -14.14 -10.48 -18.77
N SER A 60 -13.84 -10.21 -17.49
CA SER A 60 -14.54 -10.80 -16.36
C SER A 60 -14.54 -9.89 -15.13
N LYS A 61 -15.43 -10.17 -14.17
CA LYS A 61 -15.41 -9.50 -12.86
C LYS A 61 -14.12 -9.80 -12.09
N THR A 62 -13.63 -11.02 -12.18
CA THR A 62 -12.36 -11.43 -11.56
C THR A 62 -11.21 -10.54 -12.04
N GLU A 63 -11.08 -10.35 -13.36
CA GLU A 63 -10.05 -9.45 -13.92
C GLU A 63 -10.18 -8.01 -13.39
N LEU A 64 -11.40 -7.50 -13.24
CA LEU A 64 -11.62 -6.17 -12.67
C LEU A 64 -11.21 -6.10 -11.19
N PHE A 65 -11.61 -7.07 -10.38
CA PHE A 65 -11.27 -7.08 -8.95
C PHE A 65 -9.78 -7.32 -8.72
N ASP A 66 -9.12 -8.16 -9.53
CA ASP A 66 -7.67 -8.32 -9.51
C ASP A 66 -6.97 -7.00 -9.84
N ALA A 67 -7.44 -6.30 -10.88
CA ALA A 67 -6.94 -4.97 -11.23
C ALA A 67 -7.16 -3.94 -10.11
N ALA A 68 -8.28 -4.01 -9.39
CA ALA A 68 -8.59 -3.15 -8.25
C ALA A 68 -7.66 -3.41 -7.06
N VAL A 69 -7.35 -4.67 -6.76
CA VAL A 69 -6.38 -5.01 -5.70
C VAL A 69 -4.98 -4.54 -6.09
N VAL A 70 -4.54 -4.80 -7.32
CA VAL A 70 -3.23 -4.33 -7.81
C VAL A 70 -3.13 -2.81 -7.77
N ASP A 71 -4.16 -2.09 -8.18
CA ASP A 71 -4.21 -0.63 -8.14
C ASP A 71 -4.08 -0.09 -6.71
N ALA A 72 -4.76 -0.71 -5.74
CA ALA A 72 -4.61 -0.38 -4.32
C ALA A 72 -3.20 -0.69 -3.78
N LEU A 73 -2.62 -1.85 -4.12
CA LEU A 73 -1.26 -2.23 -3.71
C LEU A 73 -0.22 -1.24 -4.26
N GLU A 74 -0.36 -0.83 -5.52
CA GLU A 74 0.53 0.17 -6.14
C GLU A 74 0.37 1.56 -5.53
N GLU A 75 -0.85 1.99 -5.22
CA GLU A 75 -1.08 3.25 -4.50
C GLU A 75 -0.41 3.22 -3.11
N PHE A 76 -0.49 2.09 -2.40
CA PHE A 76 0.19 1.92 -1.12
C PHE A 76 1.71 2.01 -1.26
N GLY A 77 2.29 1.29 -2.23
CA GLY A 77 3.72 1.34 -2.53
C GLY A 77 4.19 2.75 -2.93
N ARG A 78 3.42 3.46 -3.77
CA ARG A 78 3.71 4.85 -4.16
C ARG A 78 3.65 5.80 -2.98
N THR A 79 2.68 5.63 -2.09
CA THR A 79 2.58 6.44 -0.87
C THR A 79 3.82 6.29 0.00
N PHE A 80 4.41 5.10 0.08
CA PHE A 80 5.69 4.88 0.77
C PHE A 80 6.84 5.58 0.07
N ASP A 81 6.96 5.41 -1.26
CA ASP A 81 7.99 6.09 -2.05
C ASP A 81 7.92 7.61 -1.83
N GLU A 82 6.74 8.21 -1.91
CA GLU A 82 6.52 9.65 -1.75
C GLU A 82 6.77 10.14 -0.32
N ARG A 83 6.25 9.42 0.69
CA ARG A 83 6.24 9.88 2.09
C ARG A 83 7.50 9.54 2.87
N LEU A 84 8.29 8.58 2.39
CA LEU A 84 9.51 8.14 3.05
C LEU A 84 10.76 8.45 2.21
N THR A 85 10.59 9.24 1.14
CA THR A 85 11.72 9.74 0.34
C THR A 85 12.71 10.47 1.24
N GLY A 86 14.00 10.13 1.09
CA GLY A 86 15.11 10.78 1.80
C GLY A 86 15.53 10.08 3.08
N ILE A 87 14.78 9.08 3.56
CA ILE A 87 15.24 8.21 4.65
C ILE A 87 16.32 7.26 4.11
N GLY A 88 17.56 7.46 4.56
CA GLY A 88 18.72 6.67 4.13
C GLY A 88 19.06 5.46 5.03
N ASP A 89 18.63 5.47 6.30
CA ASP A 89 18.84 4.34 7.22
C ASP A 89 17.74 3.27 7.00
N PRO A 90 18.09 2.03 6.61
CA PRO A 90 17.12 0.95 6.45
C PRO A 90 16.27 0.69 7.70
N ALA A 91 16.83 0.83 8.91
CA ALA A 91 16.08 0.64 10.14
C ALA A 91 15.01 1.73 10.34
N GLU A 92 15.37 2.98 10.04
CA GLU A 92 14.44 4.10 10.07
C GLU A 92 13.34 3.93 9.02
N LEU A 93 13.67 3.43 7.83
CA LEU A 93 12.69 3.19 6.77
C LEU A 93 11.64 2.14 7.18
N VAL A 94 12.08 1.03 7.80
CA VAL A 94 11.16 0.02 8.34
C VAL A 94 10.26 0.64 9.41
N ALA A 95 10.84 1.32 10.39
CA ALA A 95 10.08 1.96 11.46
C ALA A 95 9.06 2.98 10.95
N ALA A 96 9.50 3.84 10.03
CA ALA A 96 8.67 4.84 9.39
C ALA A 96 7.52 4.20 8.59
N GLY A 97 7.77 3.07 7.93
CA GLY A 97 6.74 2.31 7.22
C GLY A 97 5.59 1.82 8.10
N PHE A 98 5.89 1.30 9.30
CA PHE A 98 4.86 0.91 10.27
C PHE A 98 4.01 2.09 10.71
N ARG A 99 4.66 3.22 11.04
CA ARG A 99 3.97 4.43 11.51
C ARG A 99 3.15 5.10 10.43
N LEU A 100 3.67 5.16 9.20
CA LEU A 100 2.93 5.63 8.05
C LEU A 100 1.68 4.77 7.82
N SER A 101 1.81 3.44 7.88
CA SER A 101 0.69 2.51 7.72
C SER A 101 -0.41 2.75 8.77
N ALA A 102 -0.05 2.98 10.03
CA ALA A 102 -1.02 3.33 11.06
C ALA A 102 -1.75 4.65 10.75
N ARG A 103 -1.04 5.69 10.31
CA ARG A 103 -1.63 6.99 9.94
C ARG A 103 -2.53 6.90 8.71
N LEU A 104 -2.21 6.01 7.76
CA LEU A 104 -3.03 5.77 6.59
C LEU A 104 -4.39 5.16 6.93
N THR A 105 -4.52 4.46 8.07
CA THR A 105 -5.84 3.93 8.49
C THR A 105 -6.87 5.03 8.77
N THR A 106 -6.41 6.23 9.13
CA THR A 106 -7.28 7.39 9.36
C THR A 106 -7.36 8.29 8.13
N SER A 107 -6.25 8.53 7.44
CA SER A 107 -6.21 9.45 6.30
C SER A 107 -6.68 8.83 4.97
N HIS A 108 -6.53 7.53 4.79
CA HIS A 108 -6.88 6.78 3.57
C HIS A 108 -7.59 5.45 3.92
N PRO A 109 -8.74 5.49 4.62
CA PRO A 109 -9.38 4.28 5.17
C PRO A 109 -9.82 3.28 4.09
N GLU A 110 -10.24 3.73 2.90
CA GLU A 110 -10.63 2.86 1.78
C GLU A 110 -9.45 1.98 1.33
N LEU A 111 -8.30 2.60 1.07
CA LEU A 111 -7.06 1.91 0.71
C LEU A 111 -6.68 0.87 1.77
N MET A 112 -6.69 1.28 3.04
CA MET A 112 -6.30 0.40 4.14
C MET A 112 -7.30 -0.74 4.37
N GLN A 113 -8.59 -0.57 4.07
CA GLN A 113 -9.56 -1.66 4.09
C GLN A 113 -9.29 -2.72 3.03
N VAL A 114 -8.87 -2.32 1.82
CA VAL A 114 -8.46 -3.27 0.77
C VAL A 114 -7.24 -4.06 1.22
N LEU A 115 -6.22 -3.39 1.78
CA LEU A 115 -5.03 -4.06 2.33
C LEU A 115 -5.36 -5.01 3.48
N ARG A 116 -6.26 -4.61 4.38
CA ARG A 116 -6.71 -5.46 5.49
C ARG A 116 -7.35 -6.76 5.01
N ARG A 117 -8.16 -6.71 3.95
CA ARG A 117 -8.92 -7.85 3.45
C ARG A 117 -8.12 -8.73 2.50
N CYS A 118 -7.27 -8.13 1.67
CA CYS A 118 -6.59 -8.83 0.58
C CYS A 118 -5.07 -8.93 0.77
N GLY A 119 -4.48 -8.07 1.58
CA GLY A 119 -3.02 -7.89 1.66
C GLY A 119 -2.25 -9.15 2.02
N LEU A 120 -2.82 -10.04 2.85
CA LEU A 120 -2.16 -11.30 3.21
C LEU A 120 -1.99 -12.22 2.00
N SER A 121 -3.01 -12.31 1.13
CA SER A 121 -2.95 -13.10 -0.11
C SER A 121 -1.97 -12.53 -1.13
N HIS A 122 -1.55 -11.27 -0.98
CA HIS A 122 -0.65 -10.56 -1.88
C HIS A 122 0.67 -10.15 -1.22
N ILE A 123 0.99 -10.72 -0.05
CA ILE A 123 2.18 -10.34 0.73
C ILE A 123 3.51 -10.55 -0.03
N HIS A 124 3.53 -11.47 -1.00
CA HIS A 124 4.67 -11.76 -1.88
C HIS A 124 4.46 -11.29 -3.33
N SER A 125 3.46 -10.43 -3.59
CA SER A 125 3.22 -9.91 -4.93
C SER A 125 4.39 -9.03 -5.40
N GLU A 126 4.70 -9.04 -6.70
CA GLU A 126 5.65 -8.09 -7.28
C GLU A 126 5.11 -6.65 -7.31
N ASN A 127 3.79 -6.49 -7.16
CA ASN A 127 3.13 -5.19 -7.08
C ASN A 127 3.13 -4.64 -5.65
N GLY A 128 3.16 -3.32 -5.52
CA GLY A 128 3.04 -2.61 -4.25
C GLY A 128 4.29 -2.66 -3.39
N LEU A 129 4.13 -2.83 -2.07
CA LEU A 129 5.22 -2.59 -1.10
C LEU A 129 6.26 -3.73 -1.04
N ALA A 130 5.90 -4.96 -1.39
CA ALA A 130 6.74 -6.13 -1.11
C ALA A 130 8.10 -6.08 -1.82
N ALA A 131 8.14 -5.73 -3.11
CA ALA A 131 9.39 -5.60 -3.86
C ALA A 131 10.30 -4.48 -3.30
N ARG A 132 9.71 -3.37 -2.85
CA ARG A 132 10.41 -2.25 -2.22
C ARG A 132 11.03 -2.69 -0.89
N ALA A 133 10.21 -3.27 -0.01
CA ALA A 133 10.66 -3.78 1.28
C ALA A 133 11.73 -4.86 1.16
N LEU A 134 11.63 -5.76 0.16
CA LEU A 134 12.65 -6.78 -0.10
C LEU A 134 14.00 -6.15 -0.45
N ARG A 135 14.00 -5.18 -1.37
CA ARG A 135 15.20 -4.42 -1.75
C ARG A 135 15.81 -3.72 -0.54
N ASP A 136 14.98 -3.09 0.30
CA ASP A 136 15.45 -2.33 1.46
C ASP A 136 16.00 -3.25 2.57
N LEU A 137 15.38 -4.43 2.77
CA LEU A 137 15.92 -5.49 3.63
C LEU A 137 17.27 -5.99 3.13
N GLN A 138 17.40 -6.26 1.83
CA GLN A 138 18.67 -6.67 1.23
C GLN A 138 19.77 -5.60 1.42
N ALA A 139 19.43 -4.32 1.25
CA ALA A 139 20.36 -3.21 1.50
C ALA A 139 20.77 -3.11 2.98
N GLY A 140 19.83 -3.29 3.91
CA GLY A 140 20.11 -3.33 5.34
C GLY A 140 21.00 -4.50 5.75
N ILE A 141 20.81 -5.68 5.16
CA ILE A 141 21.68 -6.84 5.41
C ILE A 141 23.07 -6.60 4.81
N ALA A 142 23.16 -6.12 3.57
CA ALA A 142 24.43 -5.89 2.88
C ALA A 142 25.29 -4.82 3.56
N SER A 143 24.67 -3.81 4.17
CA SER A 143 25.35 -2.77 4.95
C SER A 143 25.70 -3.19 6.38
N GLY A 144 25.28 -4.38 6.82
CA GLY A 144 25.43 -4.84 8.21
C GLY A 144 24.50 -4.14 9.20
N ARG A 145 23.51 -3.37 8.71
CA ARG A 145 22.50 -2.72 9.53
C ARG A 145 21.52 -3.71 10.16
N PHE A 146 21.25 -4.80 9.45
CA PHE A 146 20.45 -5.94 9.92
C PHE A 146 21.32 -7.19 10.03
N THR A 147 20.91 -8.12 10.88
CA THR A 147 21.54 -9.45 10.98
C THR A 147 21.32 -10.23 9.68
N ALA A 148 22.25 -11.13 9.36
CA ALA A 148 22.15 -12.02 8.21
C ALA A 148 20.98 -13.02 8.38
N LEU A 149 19.78 -12.57 8.03
CA LEU A 149 18.55 -13.35 7.90
C LEU A 149 18.26 -13.60 6.42
N ASP A 150 17.46 -14.63 6.12
CA ASP A 150 16.89 -14.76 4.78
C ASP A 150 15.96 -13.57 4.50
N PRO A 151 16.19 -12.76 3.44
CA PRO A 151 15.40 -11.56 3.19
C PRO A 151 13.92 -11.84 2.91
N ALA A 152 13.58 -12.99 2.30
CA ALA A 152 12.19 -13.35 2.02
C ALA A 152 11.43 -13.77 3.28
N VAL A 153 12.13 -14.44 4.22
CA VAL A 153 11.58 -14.76 5.54
C VAL A 153 11.36 -13.48 6.35
N ALA A 154 12.34 -12.57 6.36
CA ALA A 154 12.21 -11.27 7.02
C ALA A 154 11.05 -10.46 6.42
N LEU A 155 10.91 -10.42 5.09
CA LEU A 155 9.79 -9.77 4.40
C LEU A 155 8.44 -10.33 4.85
N THR A 156 8.32 -11.66 4.98
CA THR A 156 7.08 -12.30 5.45
C THR A 156 6.73 -11.85 6.86
N ALA A 157 7.71 -11.77 7.76
CA ALA A 157 7.50 -11.28 9.13
C ALA A 157 7.11 -9.79 9.16
N LEU A 158 7.78 -8.95 8.37
CA LEU A 158 7.48 -7.52 8.26
C LEU A 158 6.06 -7.30 7.72
N GLY A 159 5.73 -7.92 6.58
CA GLY A 159 4.42 -7.80 5.95
C GLY A 159 3.29 -8.32 6.85
N GLY A 160 3.48 -9.46 7.51
CA GLY A 160 2.49 -10.01 8.43
C GLY A 160 2.26 -9.12 9.64
N THR A 161 3.31 -8.55 10.21
CA THR A 161 3.21 -7.62 11.34
C THR A 161 2.53 -6.31 10.92
N LEU A 162 2.86 -5.79 9.73
CA LEU A 162 2.24 -4.58 9.19
C LEU A 162 0.74 -4.79 8.96
N LEU A 163 0.35 -5.91 8.34
CA LEU A 163 -1.06 -6.25 8.15
C LEU A 163 -1.80 -6.45 9.49
N SER A 164 -1.13 -7.05 10.48
CA SER A 164 -1.68 -7.20 11.83
C SER A 164 -1.86 -5.85 12.53
N LEU A 165 -0.95 -4.88 12.31
CA LEU A 165 -1.12 -3.50 12.77
C LEU A 165 -2.35 -2.86 12.11
N VAL A 166 -2.54 -3.03 10.80
CA VAL A 166 -3.72 -2.50 10.09
C VAL A 166 -5.00 -3.10 10.67
N GLU A 167 -5.07 -4.42 10.85
CA GLU A 167 -6.22 -5.07 11.48
C GLU A 167 -6.46 -4.55 12.90
N LEU A 168 -5.40 -4.42 13.71
CA LEU A 168 -5.49 -3.86 15.07
C LEU A 168 -6.07 -2.44 15.07
N ARG A 169 -5.67 -1.58 14.14
CA ARG A 169 -6.17 -0.20 14.02
C ARG A 169 -7.67 -0.16 13.72
N PHE A 170 -8.18 -1.09 12.91
CA PHE A 170 -9.62 -1.18 12.62
C PHE A 170 -10.41 -1.86 13.74
N ALA A 171 -9.84 -2.89 14.38
CA ALA A 171 -10.48 -3.62 15.46
C ALA A 171 -10.51 -2.84 16.79
N ARG A 172 -9.50 -1.99 17.02
CA ARG A 172 -9.28 -1.23 18.26
C ARG A 172 -8.93 0.24 17.95
N PRO A 173 -9.87 1.01 17.40
CA PRO A 173 -9.63 2.42 17.06
C PRO A 173 -9.40 3.32 18.28
N ASP A 174 -9.76 2.85 19.48
CA ASP A 174 -9.55 3.50 20.77
C ASP A 174 -8.08 3.55 21.20
N LEU A 175 -7.24 2.66 20.67
CA LEU A 175 -5.82 2.64 21.00
C LEU A 175 -5.07 3.79 20.32
N ASP A 176 -3.99 4.24 20.95
CA ASP A 176 -3.03 5.13 20.31
C ASP A 176 -2.33 4.40 19.16
N GLY A 177 -2.65 4.78 17.93
CA GLY A 177 -2.13 4.16 16.73
C GLY A 177 -0.66 4.45 16.46
N ASP A 178 -0.21 5.66 16.83
CA ASP A 178 1.19 6.05 16.65
C ASP A 178 2.07 5.27 17.64
N GLU A 179 1.64 5.13 18.89
CA GLU A 179 2.36 4.33 19.89
C GLU A 179 2.29 2.83 19.60
N ALA A 180 1.16 2.30 19.15
CA ALA A 180 1.06 0.89 18.73
C ALA A 180 2.01 0.59 17.55
N ALA A 181 2.08 1.49 16.56
CA ALA A 181 2.98 1.35 15.42
C ALA A 181 4.45 1.46 15.84
N ALA A 182 4.81 2.40 16.71
CA ALA A 182 6.17 2.53 17.23
C ALA A 182 6.60 1.27 18.01
N ASN A 183 5.72 0.70 18.83
CA ASN A 183 6.03 -0.51 19.58
C ASN A 183 6.21 -1.74 18.67
N LEU A 184 5.37 -1.90 17.65
CA LEU A 184 5.56 -2.98 16.67
C LEU A 184 6.81 -2.79 15.82
N ALA A 185 7.12 -1.55 15.41
CA ALA A 185 8.37 -1.22 14.74
C ALA A 185 9.59 -1.59 15.61
N GLU A 186 9.60 -1.24 16.89
CA GLU A 186 10.67 -1.59 17.84
C GLU A 186 10.87 -3.11 17.94
N MET A 187 9.78 -3.88 18.01
CA MET A 187 9.84 -5.35 18.04
C MET A 187 10.43 -5.93 16.74
N VAL A 188 10.01 -5.41 15.58
CA VAL A 188 10.51 -5.83 14.27
C VAL A 188 12.00 -5.46 14.10
N LEU A 189 12.41 -4.26 14.50
CA LEU A 189 13.82 -3.85 14.44
C LEU A 189 14.71 -4.73 15.32
N ARG A 190 14.25 -5.11 16.51
CA ARG A 190 14.97 -6.07 17.36
C ARG A 190 15.06 -7.45 16.73
N MET A 191 13.99 -7.91 16.09
CA MET A 191 14.00 -9.17 15.33
C MET A 191 15.02 -9.13 14.18
N LEU A 192 15.19 -7.98 13.52
CA LEU A 192 16.22 -7.75 12.51
C LEU A 192 17.63 -7.57 13.11
N GLY A 193 17.77 -7.57 14.43
CA GLY A 193 19.03 -7.48 15.16
C GLY A 193 19.53 -6.06 15.47
N VAL A 194 18.68 -5.05 15.35
CA VAL A 194 19.00 -3.70 15.83
C VAL A 194 19.04 -3.72 17.38
N PRO A 195 20.07 -3.15 18.02
CA PRO A 195 20.18 -3.12 19.48
C PRO A 195 18.94 -2.52 20.17
N PRO A 196 18.53 -3.03 21.37
CA PRO A 196 17.25 -2.66 21.97
C PRO A 196 17.01 -1.16 22.21
N ASP A 197 18.03 -0.42 22.62
CA ASP A 197 17.94 1.02 22.89
C ASP A 197 17.85 1.83 21.59
N GLU A 198 18.64 1.43 20.58
CA GLU A 198 18.62 2.04 19.27
C GLU A 198 17.29 1.75 18.53
N ALA A 199 16.80 0.51 18.60
CA ALA A 199 15.50 0.14 18.01
C ALA A 199 14.36 0.97 18.60
N ARG A 200 14.40 1.25 19.92
CA ARG A 200 13.40 2.09 20.60
C ARG A 200 13.44 3.54 20.13
N GLU A 201 14.65 4.08 19.96
CA GLU A 201 14.88 5.45 19.49
C GLU A 201 14.45 5.61 18.03
N VAL A 202 14.97 4.76 17.13
CA VAL A 202 14.66 4.75 15.69
C VAL A 202 13.16 4.59 15.45
N ALA A 203 12.50 3.70 16.19
CA ALA A 203 11.05 3.49 16.07
C ALA A 203 10.23 4.76 16.35
N ARG A 204 10.78 5.73 17.09
CA ARG A 204 10.09 6.94 17.55
C ARG A 204 10.53 8.21 16.84
N ARG A 205 11.50 8.16 15.90
CA ARG A 205 11.90 9.31 15.08
C ARG A 205 10.72 9.89 14.30
N PRO A 206 10.59 11.21 14.19
CA PRO A 206 9.46 11.82 13.47
C PRO A 206 9.43 11.35 12.01
N LEU A 207 8.22 11.14 11.48
CA LEU A 207 8.07 10.92 10.04
C LEU A 207 8.44 12.21 9.30
N PRO A 208 9.01 12.13 8.08
CA PRO A 208 9.27 13.29 7.26
C PRO A 208 8.00 14.14 7.03
N ASP A 209 8.14 15.45 7.21
CA ASP A 209 7.08 16.41 6.93
C ASP A 209 7.00 16.66 5.41
N HIS A 210 6.30 15.77 4.71
CA HIS A 210 5.86 16.04 3.35
C HIS A 210 4.46 16.65 3.44
N ALA A 211 4.33 17.95 3.16
CA ALA A 211 3.02 18.56 2.95
C ALA A 211 2.25 17.71 1.92
N SER A 212 1.04 17.24 2.26
CA SER A 212 0.19 16.56 1.29
C SER A 212 0.06 17.43 0.04
N PRO A 213 0.22 16.90 -1.18
CA PRO A 213 -0.38 17.55 -2.33
C PRO A 213 -1.88 17.46 -2.10
N VAL A 214 -2.48 18.58 -1.70
CA VAL A 214 -3.91 18.78 -1.87
C VAL A 214 -4.15 18.83 -3.39
N ALA A 215 -4.79 17.80 -3.94
CA ALA A 215 -5.41 17.84 -5.25
C ALA A 215 -6.56 16.84 -5.33
#